data_AF-A0AA39IXW2-F1
#
_entry.id   AF-A0AA39IXW2-F1
#
_cell.length_a   1.000
_cell.length_b   1.000
_cell.length_c   1.000
_cell.angle_alpha   90.00
_cell.angle_beta   90.00
_cell.angle_gamma   90.00
#
_symmetry.space_group_name_H-M   'P 1'
#
loop_
_entity.id
_entity.type
_entity.pdbx_description
1 polymer ?
#
loop_
_entity_poly.entity_id
_entity_poly.type
_entity_poly.pdbx_seq_one_letter_code
_entity_poly.pdbx_strand_id
1 'polypeptide(L)'
;NDYTARHSKDRIGEELSPQGRFWRTYLDEAANLDGSMLDEYHKTIDQLLVFAALFSAVVTTFVNTASENMKPDYSMISACLLVEQVNLQRDAANAAPARVASLPSCDTAMTSAPTYVDQLVNSIWVVSLTLSLITAFIAVVVKQWLHQYSTAIPDSSARDRARIRQSRHAAFGTWQVPMIIGLLPVLMHASLGLFLAGFIPYL
;
A
#
# COMPACT_ATOMS: atom_id res chain seq x y z
N ASN A 1 15.05 -28.89 -26.63
CA ASN A 1 13.64 -29.30 -26.59
C ASN A 1 13.29 -30.08 -27.85
N ASP A 2 13.28 -31.41 -27.77
CA ASP A 2 12.82 -32.24 -28.89
C ASP A 2 11.30 -32.49 -28.77
N TYR A 3 10.50 -31.62 -29.38
CA TYR A 3 9.04 -31.74 -29.41
C TYR A 3 8.57 -32.92 -30.27
N THR A 4 9.46 -33.57 -31.03
CA THR A 4 9.14 -34.78 -31.81
C THR A 4 9.11 -36.03 -30.95
N ALA A 5 9.84 -36.04 -29.83
CA ALA A 5 9.78 -37.09 -28.82
C ALA A 5 8.57 -36.98 -27.89
N ARG A 6 8.04 -35.77 -27.65
CA ARG A 6 6.90 -35.52 -26.75
C ARG A 6 5.53 -35.67 -27.40
N HIS A 7 5.40 -35.29 -28.66
CA HIS A 7 4.15 -35.39 -29.42
C HIS A 7 4.41 -36.15 -30.73
N SER A 8 3.82 -37.33 -30.87
CA SER A 8 3.91 -38.13 -32.10
C SER A 8 3.30 -37.40 -33.28
N LYS A 9 3.79 -37.71 -34.50
CA LYS A 9 3.30 -37.07 -35.72
C LYS A 9 1.85 -37.47 -35.97
N ASP A 10 0.96 -36.48 -36.12
CA ASP A 10 -0.43 -36.74 -36.47
C ASP A 10 -0.54 -37.23 -37.93
N ARG A 11 -1.71 -37.78 -38.26
CA ARG A 11 -2.05 -38.12 -39.64
C ARG A 11 -2.00 -36.85 -40.50
N ILE A 12 -1.53 -36.99 -41.74
CA ILE A 12 -1.45 -35.86 -42.69
C ILE A 12 -2.85 -35.24 -42.83
N GLY A 13 -2.97 -33.94 -42.52
CA GLY A 13 -4.22 -33.19 -42.50
C GLY A 13 -4.90 -33.05 -41.13
N GLU A 14 -4.46 -33.79 -40.11
CA GLU A 14 -5.02 -33.74 -38.74
C GLU A 14 -4.20 -32.89 -37.77
N GLU A 15 -3.11 -32.29 -38.24
CA GLU A 15 -2.18 -31.50 -37.43
C GLU A 15 -2.84 -30.28 -36.74
N LEU A 16 -3.94 -29.76 -37.32
CA LEU A 16 -4.75 -28.65 -36.81
C LEU A 16 -6.05 -29.09 -36.12
N SER A 17 -6.28 -30.40 -35.99
CA SER A 17 -7.46 -30.95 -35.30
C SER A 17 -7.58 -30.42 -33.86
N PRO A 18 -8.75 -30.52 -33.20
CA PRO A 18 -8.91 -30.03 -31.82
C PRO A 18 -7.87 -30.56 -30.82
N GLN A 19 -7.27 -31.72 -31.13
CA GLN A 19 -6.22 -32.37 -30.36
C GLN A 19 -4.89 -32.50 -31.13
N GLY A 20 -4.75 -31.75 -32.22
CA GLY A 20 -3.58 -31.77 -33.08
C GLY A 20 -2.32 -31.36 -32.34
N ARG A 21 -1.21 -31.97 -32.73
CA ARG A 21 0.15 -31.77 -32.26
C ARG A 21 0.56 -30.30 -32.27
N PHE A 22 0.10 -29.51 -33.25
CA PHE A 22 0.36 -28.07 -33.30
C PHE A 22 -0.13 -27.38 -32.01
N TRP A 23 -1.38 -27.61 -31.61
CA TRP A 23 -1.96 -26.98 -30.42
C TRP A 23 -1.30 -27.45 -29.13
N ARG A 24 -0.93 -28.73 -29.05
CA ARG A 24 -0.20 -29.28 -27.88
C ARG A 24 1.20 -28.69 -27.75
N THR A 25 1.93 -28.61 -28.86
CA THR A 25 3.27 -28.01 -28.88
C THR A 25 3.21 -26.52 -28.55
N TYR A 26 2.22 -25.80 -29.10
CA TYR A 26 1.96 -24.41 -28.77
C TYR A 26 1.67 -24.21 -27.28
N LEU A 27 0.82 -25.06 -26.68
CA LEU A 27 0.49 -24.99 -25.26
C LEU A 27 1.70 -25.29 -24.35
N ASP A 28 2.56 -26.24 -24.74
CA ASP A 28 3.78 -26.53 -23.99
C ASP A 28 4.75 -25.34 -24.01
N GLU A 29 4.94 -24.71 -25.17
CA GLU A 29 5.81 -23.54 -25.29
C GLU A 29 5.23 -22.32 -24.56
N ALA A 30 3.92 -22.12 -24.71
CA ALA A 30 3.16 -21.12 -23.98
C ALA A 30 3.32 -21.27 -22.46
N ALA A 31 3.19 -22.49 -21.94
CA ALA A 31 3.31 -22.76 -20.52
C ALA A 31 4.70 -22.44 -19.97
N ASN A 32 5.76 -22.69 -20.74
CA ASN A 32 7.12 -22.33 -20.35
C ASN A 32 7.32 -20.81 -20.27
N LEU A 33 6.88 -20.08 -21.31
CA LEU A 33 7.00 -18.62 -21.37
C LEU A 33 6.15 -17.96 -20.28
N ASP A 34 4.87 -18.30 -20.21
CA ASP A 34 3.93 -17.75 -19.22
C ASP A 34 4.42 -18.11 -17.80
N GLY A 35 4.89 -19.34 -17.58
CA GLY A 35 5.42 -19.77 -16.29
C GLY A 35 6.58 -18.90 -15.81
N SER A 36 7.56 -18.63 -16.68
CA SER A 36 8.71 -17.78 -16.32
C SER A 36 8.30 -16.33 -16.01
N MET A 37 7.41 -15.75 -16.83
CA MET A 37 6.92 -14.38 -16.66
C MET A 37 6.08 -14.25 -15.39
N LEU A 38 5.17 -15.19 -15.14
CA LEU A 38 4.30 -15.20 -13.96
C LEU A 38 5.10 -15.38 -12.67
N ASP A 39 6.13 -16.22 -12.68
CA ASP A 39 7.00 -16.42 -11.51
C ASP A 39 7.74 -15.14 -11.14
N GLU A 40 8.28 -14.41 -12.13
CA GLU A 40 8.92 -13.10 -11.91
C GLU A 40 7.95 -12.05 -11.34
N TYR A 41 6.73 -11.97 -11.90
CA TYR A 41 5.72 -11.04 -11.40
C TYR A 41 5.24 -11.39 -10.00
N HIS A 42 5.01 -12.68 -9.70
CA HIS A 42 4.63 -13.10 -8.35
C HIS A 42 5.73 -12.77 -7.34
N LYS A 43 6.99 -13.04 -7.64
CA LYS A 43 8.12 -12.68 -6.77
C LYS A 43 8.18 -11.19 -6.49
N THR A 44 8.04 -10.37 -7.54
CA THR A 44 8.06 -8.91 -7.42
C THR A 44 6.91 -8.40 -6.56
N ILE A 45 5.69 -8.90 -6.80
CA ILE A 45 4.49 -8.53 -6.04
C ILE A 45 4.62 -8.96 -4.57
N ASP A 46 5.13 -10.17 -4.30
CA ASP A 46 5.27 -10.68 -2.93
C ASP A 46 6.28 -9.87 -2.13
N GLN A 47 7.42 -9.53 -2.74
CA GLN A 47 8.39 -8.64 -2.12
C GLN A 47 7.78 -7.26 -1.83
N LEU A 48 7.02 -6.71 -2.77
CA LEU A 48 6.38 -5.41 -2.61
C LEU A 48 5.32 -5.42 -1.50
N LEU A 49 4.52 -6.48 -1.40
CA LEU A 49 3.49 -6.63 -0.37
C LEU A 49 4.10 -6.71 1.03
N VAL A 50 5.19 -7.45 1.19
CA VAL A 50 5.94 -7.49 2.46
C VAL A 50 6.46 -6.10 2.82
N PHE A 51 7.07 -5.41 1.86
CA PHE A 51 7.56 -4.05 2.06
C PHE A 51 6.42 -3.09 2.45
N ALA A 52 5.31 -3.12 1.73
CA ALA A 52 4.14 -2.28 2.00
C ALA A 52 3.53 -2.55 3.38
N ALA A 53 3.45 -3.82 3.81
CA ALA A 53 2.94 -4.17 5.13
C ALA A 53 3.84 -3.63 6.25
N LEU A 54 5.16 -3.84 6.14
CA LEU A 54 6.13 -3.35 7.12
C LEU A 54 6.15 -1.82 7.16
N PHE A 55 6.19 -1.18 6.00
CA PHE A 55 6.17 0.27 5.89
C PHE A 55 4.88 0.85 6.49
N SER A 56 3.72 0.28 6.17
CA SER A 56 2.44 0.75 6.72
C SER A 56 2.39 0.61 8.24
N ALA A 57 2.93 -0.47 8.81
CA ALA A 57 3.02 -0.64 10.25
C ALA A 57 3.87 0.46 10.90
N VAL A 58 5.04 0.76 10.33
CA VAL A 58 5.93 1.82 10.82
C VAL A 58 5.26 3.19 10.68
N VAL A 59 4.72 3.55 9.51
CA VAL A 59 4.06 4.86 9.33
C VAL A 59 2.85 5.01 10.26
N THR A 60 2.11 3.93 10.53
CA THR A 60 0.97 3.95 11.47
C THR A 60 1.40 4.34 12.88
N THR A 61 2.56 3.88 13.37
CA THR A 61 3.03 4.29 14.70
C THR A 61 3.35 5.78 14.74
N PHE A 62 3.98 6.32 13.69
CA PHE A 62 4.25 7.77 13.59
C PHE A 62 2.97 8.59 13.49
N VAL A 63 2.00 8.16 12.67
CA VAL A 63 0.69 8.84 12.56
C VAL A 63 -0.04 8.85 13.91
N ASN A 64 -0.01 7.74 14.65
CA ASN A 64 -0.61 7.68 15.98
C ASN A 64 0.07 8.65 16.95
N THR A 65 1.41 8.65 17.02
CA THR A 65 2.16 9.57 17.88
C THR A 65 1.92 11.04 17.50
N ALA A 66 1.96 11.39 16.21
CA ALA A 66 1.64 12.74 15.75
C ALA A 66 0.20 13.15 16.11
N SER A 67 -0.76 12.24 15.94
CA SER A 67 -2.16 12.50 16.29
C SER A 67 -2.37 12.69 17.80
N GLU A 68 -1.57 12.03 18.63
CA GLU A 68 -1.56 12.25 20.08
C GLU A 68 -0.94 13.60 20.45
N ASN A 69 0.16 13.99 19.82
CA ASN A 69 0.83 15.26 20.05
C ASN A 69 -0.03 16.49 19.65
N MET A 70 -1.02 16.29 18.78
CA MET A 70 -2.00 17.33 18.43
C MET A 70 -3.07 17.56 19.49
N LYS A 71 -3.21 16.65 20.46
CA LYS A 71 -4.18 16.82 21.54
C LYS A 71 -3.64 17.82 22.56
N PRO A 72 -4.51 18.62 23.20
CA PRO A 72 -4.10 19.49 24.29
C PRO A 72 -3.42 18.68 25.41
N ASP A 73 -2.30 19.18 25.93
CA ASP A 73 -1.65 18.56 27.09
C ASP A 73 -2.47 18.83 28.36
N TYR A 74 -3.38 17.90 28.67
CA TYR A 74 -4.21 17.96 29.87
C TYR A 74 -3.38 17.96 31.17
N SER A 75 -2.15 17.42 31.16
CA SER A 75 -1.26 17.45 32.33
C SER A 75 -0.72 18.85 32.57
N MET A 76 -0.30 19.55 31.51
CA MET A 76 0.14 20.94 31.61
C MET A 76 -1.02 21.88 31.93
N ILE A 77 -2.18 21.69 31.29
CA ILE A 77 -3.39 22.48 31.56
C ILE A 77 -3.82 22.30 33.02
N SER A 78 -3.87 21.07 33.53
CA SER A 78 -4.25 20.83 34.93
C SER A 78 -3.23 21.40 35.92
N ALA A 79 -1.92 21.27 35.66
CA ALA A 79 -0.88 21.87 36.49
C ALA A 79 -0.99 23.41 36.51
N CYS A 80 -1.25 24.02 35.35
CA CYS A 80 -1.41 25.46 35.22
C CYS A 80 -2.64 25.97 35.99
N LEU A 81 -3.79 25.29 35.85
CA LEU A 81 -5.01 25.61 36.61
C LEU A 81 -4.83 25.42 38.12
N LEU A 82 -4.08 24.40 38.55
CA LEU A 82 -3.76 24.20 39.96
C LEU A 82 -2.90 25.34 40.53
N VAL A 83 -1.90 25.80 39.78
CA VAL A 83 -1.08 26.95 40.19
C VAL A 83 -1.93 28.22 40.29
N GLU A 84 -2.81 28.46 39.33
CA GLU A 84 -3.76 29.59 39.37
C GLU A 84 -4.66 29.51 40.61
N GLN A 85 -5.20 28.32 40.91
CA GLN A 85 -6.03 28.11 42.10
C GLN A 85 -5.27 28.35 43.41
N VAL A 86 -4.01 27.90 43.51
CA VAL A 86 -3.16 28.13 44.70
C VAL A 86 -2.87 29.62 44.88
N ASN A 87 -2.62 30.35 43.79
CA ASN A 87 -2.39 31.80 43.85
C ASN A 87 -3.63 32.54 44.35
N LEU A 88 -4.82 32.20 43.84
CA LEU A 88 -6.09 32.77 44.30
C LEU A 88 -6.35 32.48 45.79
N GLN A 89 -6.07 31.26 46.25
CA GLN A 89 -6.21 30.89 47.66
C GLN A 89 -5.23 31.67 48.55
N ARG A 90 -3.99 31.88 48.09
CA ARG A 90 -2.97 32.63 48.82
C ARG A 90 -3.33 34.11 48.95
N ASP A 91 -3.88 34.72 47.91
CA ASP A 91 -4.33 36.11 47.93
C ASP A 91 -5.54 36.29 48.86
N ALA A 92 -6.50 35.36 48.82
CA ALA A 92 -7.65 35.35 49.73
C ALA A 92 -7.23 35.23 51.21
N ALA A 93 -6.21 34.41 51.49
CA ALA A 93 -5.69 34.24 52.85
C ALA A 93 -4.92 35.46 53.38
N ASN A 94 -4.30 36.26 52.50
CA ASN A 94 -3.47 37.42 52.89
C ASN A 94 -4.25 38.73 53.05
N ALA A 95 -5.58 38.74 52.84
CA ALA A 95 -6.44 39.93 52.95
C ALA A 95 -5.93 41.17 52.17
N ALA A 96 -5.15 40.97 51.10
CA ALA A 96 -4.69 42.04 50.24
C ALA A 96 -5.85 42.45 49.31
N PRO A 97 -6.06 43.76 49.02
CA PRO A 97 -7.11 44.20 48.12
C PRO A 97 -6.88 43.56 46.74
N ALA A 98 -7.91 42.85 46.27
CA ALA A 98 -8.01 42.08 45.05
C ALA A 98 -7.11 42.59 43.90
N ARG A 99 -5.90 42.04 43.76
CA ARG A 99 -5.10 42.11 42.52
C ARG A 99 -5.57 41.06 41.51
N VAL A 100 -6.89 40.87 41.41
CA VAL A 100 -7.52 39.93 40.48
C VAL A 100 -7.25 40.30 39.02
N ALA A 101 -6.77 41.53 38.75
CA ALA A 101 -6.47 42.03 37.41
C ALA A 101 -5.04 41.76 36.89
N SER A 102 -4.12 41.17 37.68
CA SER A 102 -2.71 41.03 37.28
C SER A 102 -2.12 39.62 37.38
N LEU A 103 -2.94 38.60 37.63
CA LEU A 103 -2.46 37.23 37.52
C LEU A 103 -2.33 36.88 36.03
N PRO A 104 -1.22 36.27 35.58
CA PRO A 104 -1.16 35.69 34.25
C PRO A 104 -2.23 34.60 34.20
N SER A 105 -3.34 34.89 33.51
CA SER A 105 -4.36 33.91 33.16
C SER A 105 -3.66 32.77 32.46
N CYS A 106 -3.95 31.54 32.85
CA CYS A 106 -3.49 30.39 32.10
C CYS A 106 -4.07 30.47 30.69
N ASP A 107 -3.28 30.92 29.72
CA ASP A 107 -3.72 31.04 28.34
C ASP A 107 -3.73 29.64 27.70
N THR A 108 -4.78 28.90 28.06
CA THR A 108 -5.03 27.53 27.58
C THR A 108 -5.22 27.51 26.07
N ALA A 109 -5.56 28.64 25.43
CA ALA A 109 -5.74 28.74 23.99
C ALA A 109 -4.41 28.62 23.21
N MET A 110 -3.31 29.20 23.71
CA MET A 110 -2.00 29.12 23.05
C MET A 110 -1.29 27.77 23.26
N THR A 111 -1.69 27.01 24.28
CA THR A 111 -1.06 25.74 24.66
C THR A 111 -1.81 24.50 24.12
N SER A 112 -2.96 24.71 23.47
CA SER A 112 -3.85 23.65 22.98
C SER A 112 -3.93 23.52 21.46
N ALA A 113 -3.44 24.50 20.70
CA ALA A 113 -3.63 24.55 19.26
C ALA A 113 -2.42 23.92 18.53
N PRO A 114 -2.61 22.82 17.77
CA PRO A 114 -1.54 22.23 16.99
C PRO A 114 -1.03 23.22 15.94
N THR A 115 0.29 23.30 15.76
CA THR A 115 0.92 24.21 14.80
C THR A 115 0.50 23.83 13.38
N TYR A 116 0.45 24.81 12.47
CA TYR A 116 0.24 24.54 11.04
C TYR A 116 1.20 23.47 10.48
N VAL A 117 2.45 23.47 10.96
CA VAL A 117 3.47 22.49 10.59
C VAL A 117 3.07 21.08 11.05
N ASP A 118 2.60 20.93 12.29
CA ASP A 118 2.18 19.62 12.84
C ASP A 118 1.05 19.03 11.99
N GLN A 119 0.05 19.86 11.65
CA GLN A 119 -1.09 19.45 10.82
C GLN A 119 -0.65 19.00 9.42
N LEU A 120 0.31 19.70 8.83
CA LEU A 120 0.86 19.38 7.52
C LEU A 120 1.66 18.07 7.54
N VAL A 121 2.49 17.86 8.56
CA VAL A 121 3.27 16.62 8.75
C VAL A 121 2.34 15.42 8.89
N ASN A 122 1.34 15.49 9.77
CA ASN A 122 0.38 14.41 9.94
C ASN A 122 -0.39 14.12 8.64
N SER A 123 -0.79 15.18 7.92
CA SER A 123 -1.46 15.03 6.63
C SER A 123 -0.57 14.31 5.61
N ILE A 124 0.70 14.69 5.49
CA ILE A 124 1.67 14.05 4.60
C ILE A 124 1.87 12.57 4.98
N TRP A 125 1.95 12.25 6.26
CA TRP A 125 2.09 10.87 6.71
C TRP A 125 0.84 10.02 6.46
N VAL A 126 -0.35 10.57 6.64
CA VAL A 126 -1.61 9.90 6.26
C VAL A 126 -1.67 9.68 4.75
N VAL A 127 -1.26 10.65 3.93
CA VAL A 127 -1.18 10.49 2.47
C VAL A 127 -0.16 9.40 2.09
N SER A 128 1.00 9.38 2.74
CA SER A 128 2.00 8.32 2.56
C SER A 128 1.40 6.93 2.89
N LEU A 129 0.75 6.79 4.05
CA LEU A 129 0.14 5.54 4.49
C LEU A 129 -0.95 5.06 3.52
N THR A 130 -1.84 5.96 3.12
CA THR A 130 -2.93 5.63 2.18
C THR A 130 -2.39 5.22 0.82
N LEU A 131 -1.35 5.89 0.31
CA LEU A 131 -0.70 5.51 -0.94
C LEU A 131 -0.06 4.12 -0.87
N SER A 132 0.59 3.77 0.25
CA SER A 132 1.11 2.42 0.51
C SER A 132 0.00 1.37 0.49
N LEU A 133 -1.13 1.64 1.17
CA LEU A 133 -2.27 0.72 1.22
C LEU A 133 -2.94 0.54 -0.16
N ILE A 134 -3.09 1.61 -0.93
CA ILE A 134 -3.60 1.53 -2.31
C ILE A 134 -2.67 0.66 -3.16
N THR A 135 -1.36 0.85 -3.03
CA THR A 135 -0.37 0.06 -3.78
C THR A 135 -0.45 -1.42 -3.40
N ALA A 136 -0.56 -1.74 -2.12
CA ALA A 136 -0.77 -3.12 -1.65
C ALA A 136 -2.09 -3.72 -2.18
N PHE A 137 -3.17 -2.94 -2.17
CA PHE A 137 -4.46 -3.38 -2.71
C PHE A 137 -4.38 -3.72 -4.20
N ILE A 138 -3.80 -2.83 -5.01
CA ILE A 138 -3.61 -3.07 -6.44
C ILE A 138 -2.73 -4.31 -6.65
N ALA A 139 -1.66 -4.48 -5.88
CA ALA A 139 -0.78 -5.64 -5.95
C ALA A 139 -1.54 -6.96 -5.69
N VAL A 140 -2.45 -6.98 -4.71
CA VAL A 140 -3.32 -8.14 -4.45
C VAL A 140 -4.27 -8.41 -5.61
N VAL A 141 -4.91 -7.38 -6.18
CA VAL A 141 -5.82 -7.54 -7.34
C VAL A 141 -5.07 -8.10 -8.54
N VAL A 142 -3.87 -7.58 -8.83
CA VAL A 142 -3.02 -8.11 -9.90
C VAL A 142 -2.64 -9.57 -9.63
N LYS A 143 -2.24 -9.91 -8.40
CA LYS A 143 -1.92 -11.30 -8.01
C LYS A 143 -3.09 -12.24 -8.24
N GLN A 144 -4.31 -11.84 -7.87
CA GLN A 144 -5.53 -12.62 -8.13
C GLN A 144 -5.76 -12.83 -9.62
N TRP A 145 -5.53 -11.78 -10.42
CA TRP A 145 -5.66 -11.86 -11.87
C TRP A 145 -4.62 -12.80 -12.51
N LEU A 146 -3.35 -12.72 -12.09
CA LEU A 146 -2.28 -13.61 -12.55
C LEU A 146 -2.56 -15.07 -12.17
N HIS A 147 -3.11 -15.31 -10.98
CA HIS A 147 -3.54 -16.64 -10.58
C HIS A 147 -4.64 -17.18 -11.52
N GLN A 148 -5.66 -16.36 -11.80
CA GLN A 148 -6.75 -16.73 -12.72
C GLN A 148 -6.27 -16.96 -14.16
N TYR A 149 -5.23 -16.23 -14.58
CA TYR A 149 -4.60 -16.43 -15.88
C TYR A 149 -4.02 -17.85 -16.00
N SER A 150 -3.33 -18.31 -14.95
CA SER A 150 -2.65 -19.61 -14.90
C SER A 150 -3.58 -20.82 -14.74
N THR A 151 -4.84 -20.62 -14.32
CA THR A 151 -5.76 -21.72 -14.04
C THR A 151 -6.17 -22.42 -15.35
N ALA A 152 -5.78 -23.69 -15.47
CA ALA A 152 -6.12 -24.55 -16.59
C ALA A 152 -7.60 -24.99 -16.53
N ILE A 153 -8.27 -25.09 -17.68
CA ILE A 153 -9.64 -25.59 -17.80
C ILE A 153 -9.59 -27.10 -18.07
N PRO A 154 -10.00 -27.97 -17.11
CA PRO A 154 -9.71 -29.41 -17.15
C PRO A 154 -10.34 -30.19 -18.32
N ASP A 155 -11.44 -29.72 -18.92
CA ASP A 155 -12.26 -30.49 -19.88
C ASP A 155 -12.33 -29.88 -21.30
N SER A 156 -11.28 -29.17 -21.73
CA SER A 156 -11.29 -28.49 -23.04
C SER A 156 -10.26 -29.07 -24.02
N SER A 157 -10.59 -29.05 -25.32
CA SER A 157 -9.67 -29.49 -26.37
C SER A 157 -8.38 -28.65 -26.37
N ALA A 158 -7.26 -29.20 -26.85
CA ALA A 158 -6.00 -28.46 -26.91
C ALA A 158 -6.15 -27.14 -27.70
N ARG A 159 -6.97 -27.16 -28.77
CA ARG A 159 -7.32 -25.97 -29.55
C ARG A 159 -8.08 -24.93 -28.73
N ASP A 160 -9.08 -25.34 -27.95
CA ASP A 160 -9.89 -24.40 -27.16
C ASP A 160 -9.07 -23.79 -26.03
N ARG A 161 -8.23 -24.60 -25.37
CA ARG A 161 -7.25 -24.12 -24.37
C ARG A 161 -6.30 -23.09 -24.97
N ALA A 162 -5.77 -23.35 -26.17
CA ALA A 162 -4.87 -22.43 -26.85
C ALA A 162 -5.55 -21.11 -27.20
N ARG A 163 -6.82 -21.15 -27.65
CA ARG A 163 -7.63 -19.96 -27.95
C ARG A 163 -7.94 -19.14 -26.71
N ILE A 164 -8.33 -19.78 -25.62
CA ILE A 164 -8.64 -19.11 -24.34
C ILE A 164 -7.36 -18.49 -23.76
N ARG A 165 -6.22 -19.19 -23.81
CA ARG A 165 -4.94 -18.60 -23.41
C ARG A 165 -4.59 -17.41 -24.27
N GLN A 166 -4.78 -17.50 -25.59
CA GLN A 166 -4.50 -16.39 -26.50
C GLN A 166 -5.41 -15.18 -26.25
N SER A 167 -6.70 -15.39 -25.95
CA SER A 167 -7.60 -14.28 -25.61
C SER A 167 -7.23 -13.64 -24.27
N ARG A 168 -6.83 -14.43 -23.28
CA ARG A 168 -6.28 -13.92 -22.00
C ARG A 168 -4.97 -13.15 -22.20
N HIS A 169 -4.08 -13.63 -23.06
CA HIS A 169 -2.83 -12.95 -23.38
C HIS A 169 -3.07 -11.65 -24.16
N ALA A 170 -4.02 -11.64 -25.10
CA ALA A 170 -4.44 -10.41 -25.76
C ALA A 170 -5.02 -9.40 -24.74
N ALA A 171 -5.86 -9.88 -23.82
CA ALA A 171 -6.39 -9.08 -22.72
C ALA A 171 -5.25 -8.55 -21.81
N PHE A 172 -4.21 -9.34 -21.54
CA PHE A 172 -3.05 -8.91 -20.76
C PHE A 172 -2.39 -7.66 -21.35
N GLY A 173 -2.26 -7.61 -22.68
CA GLY A 173 -1.75 -6.46 -23.41
C GLY A 173 -2.72 -5.28 -23.46
N THR A 174 -4.01 -5.51 -23.73
CA THR A 174 -5.00 -4.42 -23.83
C THR A 174 -5.26 -3.74 -22.49
N TRP A 175 -5.25 -4.51 -21.39
CA TRP A 175 -5.42 -3.99 -20.03
C TRP A 175 -4.13 -3.44 -19.42
N GLN A 176 -3.01 -3.49 -20.15
CA GLN A 176 -1.72 -2.94 -19.73
C GLN A 176 -1.25 -3.45 -18.35
N VAL A 177 -1.54 -4.71 -18.04
CA VAL A 177 -1.16 -5.31 -16.73
C VAL A 177 0.35 -5.21 -16.45
N PRO A 178 1.27 -5.39 -17.43
CA PRO A 178 2.70 -5.15 -17.22
C PRO A 178 3.03 -3.72 -16.78
N MET A 179 2.30 -2.73 -17.30
CA MET A 179 2.49 -1.33 -16.91
C MET A 179 2.05 -1.10 -15.47
N ILE A 180 0.92 -1.70 -15.05
CA ILE A 180 0.44 -1.63 -13.66
C ILE A 180 1.48 -2.25 -12.72
N ILE A 181 2.01 -3.44 -13.06
CA ILE A 181 3.05 -4.12 -12.28
C ILE A 181 4.32 -3.26 -12.19
N GLY A 182 4.72 -2.60 -13.28
CA GLY A 182 5.86 -1.68 -13.28
C GLY A 182 5.63 -0.40 -12.48
N LEU A 183 4.39 0.07 -12.36
CA LEU A 183 4.02 1.27 -11.61
C LEU A 183 3.96 1.03 -10.09
N LEU A 184 3.63 -0.19 -9.68
CA LEU A 184 3.51 -0.59 -8.27
C LEU A 184 4.75 -0.21 -7.43
N PRO A 185 6.00 -0.56 -7.84
CA PRO A 185 7.20 -0.09 -7.15
C PRO A 185 7.29 1.44 -7.10
N VAL A 186 6.96 2.14 -8.17
CA VAL A 186 7.06 3.62 -8.22
C VAL A 186 6.13 4.26 -7.18
N LEU A 187 4.90 3.74 -7.03
CA LEU A 187 3.96 4.20 -6.02
C LEU A 187 4.49 3.94 -4.60
N MET A 188 5.12 2.78 -4.36
CA MET A 188 5.77 2.51 -3.06
C MET A 188 6.93 3.47 -2.77
N HIS A 189 7.78 3.77 -3.76
CA HIS A 189 8.87 4.73 -3.56
C HIS A 189 8.34 6.15 -3.34
N ALA A 190 7.27 6.54 -4.03
CA ALA A 190 6.61 7.84 -3.82
C ALA A 190 6.04 7.96 -2.39
N SER A 191 5.41 6.88 -1.90
CA SER A 191 4.92 6.78 -0.51
C SER A 191 6.07 6.93 0.49
N LEU A 192 7.18 6.21 0.30
CA LEU A 192 8.38 6.36 1.13
C LEU A 192 8.93 7.80 1.08
N GLY A 193 9.00 8.42 -0.10
CA GLY A 193 9.46 9.80 -0.27
C GLY A 193 8.58 10.81 0.49
N LEU A 194 7.26 10.64 0.45
CA LEU A 194 6.32 11.45 1.22
C LEU A 194 6.53 11.29 2.73
N PHE A 195 6.69 10.06 3.22
CA PHE A 195 6.99 9.81 4.62
C PHE A 195 8.27 10.52 5.08
N LEU A 196 9.35 10.40 4.31
CA LEU A 196 10.62 11.05 4.61
C LEU A 196 10.51 12.58 4.58
N ALA A 197 9.72 13.14 3.66
CA ALA A 197 9.47 14.58 3.61
C ALA A 197 8.77 15.09 4.87
N GLY A 198 7.84 14.32 5.45
CA GLY A 198 7.21 14.64 6.74
C GLY A 198 8.14 14.40 7.94
N PHE A 199 9.14 13.54 7.80
CA PHE A 199 10.08 13.21 8.89
C PHE A 199 11.08 14.35 9.18
N ILE A 200 11.50 15.10 8.15
CA ILE A 200 12.46 16.22 8.31
C ILE A 200 11.96 17.31 9.27
N PRO A 201 10.74 17.86 9.13
CA PRO A 201 10.21 18.87 10.07
C PRO A 201 9.70 18.29 11.40
N TYR A 202 9.56 16.97 11.51
CA TYR A 202 9.13 16.31 12.74
C TYR A 202 10.27 16.13 13.76
N LEU A 203 11.51 16.09 13.29
CA LEU A 203 12.73 16.11 14.10
C LEU A 203 12.93 17.45 14.82
#